data_AF-A0A317SSZ7-F1
#
_entry.id   AF-A0A317SSZ7-F1
#
_cell.length_a   1.000
_cell.length_b   1.000
_cell.length_c   1.000
_cell.angle_alpha   90.00
_cell.angle_beta   90.00
_cell.angle_gamma   90.00
#
_symmetry.space_group_name_H-M   'P 1'
#
loop_
_entity.id
_entity.type
_entity.pdbx_description
1 polymer ?
#
loop_
_entity_poly.entity_id
_entity_poly.type
_entity_poly.pdbx_seq_one_letter_code
_entity_poly.pdbx_strand_id
1 'polypeptide(L)'
;MPMLKPRVRNVPQELVEAKWGILSDWGREEVMEVVRAAERPVLMTFRRENRRVEAQEVLHRVVRRIENSLTKVPVPPLGKDTYLNYEKLLGKNRALEAILEPDLRQIAELEAEIEKEQKLLEKEEDYLQELKKNAIAQENIRRQKSRNMHPILRNAPSKQDPVDSVEKINLTSKLSAPLYDVDSDRQLHPLTAQLQQHLTSMQGNSGSLGEVAEWIQKGKAAVDEVLFRKAGDQVYDTIMGL
;
A
#
# COMPACT_ATOMS: atom_id res chain seq x y z
N MET A 1 16.00 9.09 -11.08
CA MET A 1 15.74 10.54 -11.30
C MET A 1 15.76 10.82 -12.81
N PRO A 2 14.62 11.06 -13.48
CA PRO A 2 14.63 11.51 -14.87
C PRO A 2 15.22 12.93 -14.94
N MET A 3 16.42 13.07 -15.51
CA MET A 3 17.06 14.37 -15.71
C MET A 3 16.75 14.86 -17.13
N LEU A 4 16.17 16.05 -17.24
CA LEU A 4 15.95 16.70 -18.53
C LEU A 4 17.31 17.06 -19.13
N LYS A 5 17.66 16.43 -20.27
CA LYS A 5 18.88 16.79 -21.01
C LYS A 5 18.61 18.05 -21.84
N PRO A 6 19.47 19.07 -21.79
CA PRO A 6 19.31 20.26 -22.62
C PRO A 6 19.43 19.85 -24.09
N ARG A 7 18.41 20.18 -24.89
CA ARG A 7 18.39 19.96 -26.34
C ARG A 7 18.17 21.28 -27.06
N VAL A 8 19.19 21.74 -27.77
CA VAL A 8 19.08 22.92 -28.62
C VAL A 8 18.35 22.52 -29.91
N ARG A 9 17.32 23.28 -30.29
CA ARG A 9 16.62 23.16 -31.56
C ARG A 9 16.74 24.50 -32.28
N ASN A 10 17.29 24.48 -33.50
CA ASN A 10 17.31 25.66 -34.36
C ASN A 10 15.94 25.76 -35.03
N VAL A 11 15.26 26.89 -34.81
CA VAL A 11 13.92 27.15 -35.37
C VAL A 11 14.08 28.14 -36.52
N PRO A 12 13.56 27.85 -37.72
CA PRO A 12 13.63 28.79 -38.84
C PRO A 12 12.79 30.04 -38.54
N GLN A 13 13.31 31.21 -38.94
CA GLN A 13 12.70 32.52 -38.64
C GLN A 13 11.29 32.65 -39.24
N GLU A 14 11.05 32.07 -40.41
CA GLU A 14 9.74 32.00 -41.06
C GLU A 14 8.67 31.31 -40.19
N LEU A 15 9.08 30.30 -39.41
CA LEU A 15 8.18 29.57 -38.52
C LEU A 15 7.90 30.34 -37.23
N VAL A 16 8.84 31.20 -36.81
CA VAL A 16 8.63 32.15 -35.71
C VAL A 16 7.60 33.18 -36.15
N GLU A 17 7.81 33.85 -37.28
CA GLU A 17 6.91 34.91 -37.76
C GLU A 17 5.51 34.38 -38.12
N ALA A 18 5.40 33.14 -38.62
CA ALA A 18 4.11 32.55 -39.01
C ALA A 18 3.32 31.91 -37.86
N LYS A 19 4.00 31.29 -36.87
CA LYS A 19 3.32 30.51 -35.81
C LYS A 19 3.36 31.14 -34.43
N TRP A 20 4.33 32.01 -34.16
CA TRP A 20 4.48 32.60 -32.84
C TRP A 20 3.64 33.87 -32.78
N GLY A 21 2.62 33.84 -31.92
CA GLY A 21 1.79 34.99 -31.65
C GLY A 21 2.43 35.93 -30.64
N ILE A 22 1.86 37.12 -30.52
CA ILE A 22 2.17 38.01 -29.40
C ILE A 22 1.56 37.40 -28.13
N LEU A 23 2.23 37.59 -26.98
CA LEU A 23 1.71 37.19 -25.69
C LEU A 23 0.33 37.83 -25.44
N SER A 24 -0.65 37.01 -25.05
CA SER A 24 -1.99 37.47 -24.67
C SER A 24 -1.89 38.50 -23.53
N ASP A 25 -2.78 39.51 -23.55
CA ASP A 25 -2.81 40.60 -22.57
C ASP A 25 -2.87 40.06 -21.12
N TRP A 26 -3.62 38.99 -20.88
CA TRP A 26 -3.68 38.29 -19.61
C TRP A 26 -2.32 37.72 -19.18
N GLY A 27 -1.65 37.03 -20.09
CA GLY A 27 -0.32 36.44 -19.82
C GLY A 27 0.75 37.50 -19.59
N ARG A 28 0.61 38.69 -20.21
CA ARG A 28 1.50 39.82 -19.93
C ARG A 28 1.31 40.35 -18.52
N GLU A 29 0.07 40.53 -18.08
CA GLU A 29 -0.21 41.01 -16.72
C GLU A 29 0.33 40.03 -15.66
N GLU A 30 0.11 38.73 -15.86
CA GLU A 30 0.60 37.69 -14.94
C GLU A 30 2.13 37.65 -14.86
N VAL A 31 2.83 37.77 -15.99
CA VAL A 31 4.31 37.88 -16.00
C VAL A 31 4.76 39.16 -15.29
N MET A 32 4.08 40.29 -15.53
CA MET A 32 4.41 41.55 -14.88
C MET A 32 4.14 41.52 -13.37
N GLU A 33 3.09 40.83 -12.92
CA GLU A 33 2.81 40.60 -11.50
C GLU A 33 3.96 39.84 -10.83
N VAL A 34 4.44 38.76 -11.45
CA VAL A 34 5.59 37.98 -10.96
C VAL A 34 6.86 38.83 -10.90
N VAL A 35 7.14 39.63 -11.94
CA VAL A 35 8.31 40.52 -11.98
C VAL A 35 8.22 41.59 -10.89
N ARG A 36 7.05 42.20 -10.66
CA ARG A 36 6.82 43.16 -9.57
C ARG A 36 6.93 42.51 -8.19
N ALA A 37 6.46 41.28 -8.03
CA ALA A 37 6.60 40.51 -6.80
C ALA A 37 8.08 40.22 -6.50
N ALA A 38 8.89 39.96 -7.52
CA ALA A 38 10.34 39.73 -7.40
C ALA A 38 11.15 41.01 -7.10
N GLU A 39 10.63 42.21 -7.43
CA GLU A 39 11.26 43.50 -7.10
C GLU A 39 11.35 43.74 -5.59
N ARG A 40 10.27 43.40 -4.86
CA ARG A 40 10.15 43.63 -3.41
C ARG A 40 11.28 43.00 -2.57
N PRO A 41 11.59 41.69 -2.69
CA PRO A 41 12.67 41.08 -1.91
C PRO A 41 14.04 41.68 -2.26
N VAL A 42 14.29 42.02 -3.53
CA VAL A 42 15.56 42.66 -3.95
C VAL A 42 15.71 44.04 -3.29
N LEU A 43 14.66 44.85 -3.26
CA LEU A 43 14.67 46.16 -2.59
C LEU A 43 14.89 46.03 -1.07
N MET A 44 14.32 45.00 -0.46
CA MET A 44 14.49 44.73 0.97
C MET A 44 15.91 44.32 1.36
N THR A 45 16.73 43.83 0.41
CA THR A 45 18.15 43.51 0.70
C THR A 45 19.00 44.75 0.98
N PHE A 46 18.65 45.91 0.41
CA PHE A 46 19.38 47.14 0.66
C PHE A 46 19.01 47.66 2.06
N ARG A 47 20.00 47.97 2.90
CA ARG A 47 19.75 48.49 4.27
C ARG A 47 19.60 50.02 4.34
N ARG A 48 20.13 50.74 3.36
CA ARG A 48 20.13 52.22 3.33
C ARG A 48 18.98 52.72 2.44
N GLU A 49 18.21 53.66 2.95
CA GLU A 49 17.05 54.22 2.23
C GLU A 49 17.44 54.90 0.91
N ASN A 50 18.51 55.70 0.91
CA ASN A 50 18.99 56.37 -0.30
C ASN A 50 19.39 55.37 -1.41
N ARG A 51 19.96 54.21 -1.04
CA ARG A 51 20.30 53.15 -1.99
C ARG A 51 19.08 52.34 -2.43
N ARG A 52 18.04 52.25 -1.59
CA ARG A 52 16.76 51.64 -1.97
C ARG A 52 16.06 52.46 -3.05
N VAL A 53 16.02 53.78 -2.89
CA VAL A 53 15.40 54.69 -3.87
C VAL A 53 16.12 54.63 -5.22
N GLU A 54 17.46 54.67 -5.21
CA GLU A 54 18.27 54.53 -6.43
C GLU A 54 18.06 53.17 -7.10
N ALA A 55 18.07 52.08 -6.33
CA ALA A 55 17.80 50.74 -6.83
C ALA A 55 16.38 50.61 -7.39
N GLN A 56 15.38 51.19 -6.75
CA GLN A 56 13.99 51.20 -7.21
C GLN A 56 13.86 51.93 -8.55
N GLU A 57 14.55 53.06 -8.75
CA GLU A 57 14.52 53.78 -10.03
C GLU A 57 15.16 52.97 -11.17
N VAL A 58 16.26 52.27 -10.89
CA VAL A 58 16.93 51.38 -11.85
C VAL A 58 16.05 50.18 -12.16
N LEU A 59 15.49 49.51 -11.14
CA LEU A 59 14.60 48.36 -11.31
C LEU A 59 13.36 48.75 -12.10
N HIS A 60 12.74 49.88 -11.80
CA HIS A 60 11.57 50.35 -12.52
C HIS A 60 11.86 50.65 -14.01
N ARG A 61 13.06 51.16 -14.33
CA ARG A 61 13.50 51.29 -15.74
C ARG A 61 13.64 49.93 -16.43
N VAL A 62 14.16 48.92 -15.73
CA VAL A 62 14.27 47.55 -16.26
C VAL A 62 12.89 46.93 -16.44
N VAL A 63 11.98 47.07 -15.47
CA VAL A 63 10.59 46.58 -15.54
C VAL A 63 9.86 47.18 -16.73
N ARG A 64 9.94 48.51 -16.95
CA ARG A 64 9.37 49.15 -18.15
C ARG A 64 10.02 48.65 -19.45
N ARG A 65 11.32 48.36 -19.45
CA ARG A 65 12.00 47.82 -20.63
C ARG A 65 11.50 46.41 -20.94
N ILE A 66 11.28 45.58 -19.91
CA ILE A 66 10.72 44.24 -20.03
C ILE A 66 9.30 44.33 -20.56
N GLU A 67 8.45 45.17 -19.99
CA GLU A 67 7.07 45.42 -20.43
C GLU A 67 7.03 45.79 -21.93
N ASN A 68 7.85 46.75 -22.34
CA ASN A 68 7.96 47.16 -23.74
C ASN A 68 8.52 46.04 -24.64
N SER A 69 9.43 45.20 -24.14
CA SER A 69 9.96 44.06 -24.90
C SER A 69 8.95 42.94 -25.06
N LEU A 70 8.12 42.67 -24.05
CA LEU A 70 7.09 41.63 -24.06
C LEU A 70 5.99 41.91 -25.08
N THR A 71 5.76 43.18 -25.43
CA THR A 71 4.84 43.55 -26.52
C THR A 71 5.37 43.21 -27.92
N LYS A 72 6.69 43.08 -28.07
CA LYS A 72 7.37 42.91 -29.38
C LYS A 72 7.94 41.51 -29.58
N VAL A 73 8.13 40.75 -28.51
CA VAL A 73 8.74 39.41 -28.59
C VAL A 73 7.65 38.41 -28.96
N PRO A 74 7.78 37.71 -30.10
CA PRO A 74 6.89 36.61 -30.45
C PRO A 74 7.11 35.47 -29.45
N VAL A 75 6.02 34.89 -28.96
CA VAL A 75 6.06 33.77 -28.03
C VAL A 75 5.63 32.51 -28.79
N PRO A 76 6.36 31.39 -28.67
CA PRO A 76 5.96 30.14 -29.31
C PRO A 76 4.51 29.80 -28.96
N PRO A 77 3.71 29.32 -29.93
CA PRO A 77 2.38 28.84 -29.61
C PRO A 77 2.55 27.69 -28.61
N LEU A 78 1.86 27.79 -27.48
CA LEU A 78 1.89 26.80 -26.42
C LEU A 78 1.62 25.42 -27.04
N GLY A 79 2.64 24.56 -27.04
CA GLY A 79 2.48 23.17 -27.47
C GLY A 79 1.49 22.45 -26.57
N LYS A 80 0.94 21.32 -27.01
CA LYS A 80 0.01 20.46 -26.26
C LYS A 80 0.51 20.04 -24.85
N ASP A 81 1.77 20.32 -24.54
CA ASP A 81 2.40 20.17 -23.21
C ASP A 81 2.00 21.32 -22.25
N THR A 82 0.78 21.83 -22.37
CA THR A 82 0.17 22.95 -21.63
C THR A 82 0.05 22.77 -20.12
N TYR A 83 0.65 21.74 -19.52
CA TYR A 83 0.40 21.43 -18.11
C TYR A 83 1.63 20.99 -17.32
N LEU A 84 2.83 21.44 -17.70
CA LEU A 84 3.98 21.42 -16.79
C LEU A 84 3.79 22.51 -15.70
N ASN A 85 2.65 22.44 -15.02
CA ASN A 85 2.31 23.25 -13.87
C ASN A 85 3.17 22.72 -12.73
N TYR A 86 4.22 23.47 -12.39
CA TYR A 86 5.12 23.15 -11.30
C TYR A 86 4.35 22.80 -10.02
N GLU A 87 3.31 23.57 -9.68
CA GLU A 87 2.47 23.31 -8.51
C GLU A 87 1.71 21.98 -8.57
N LYS A 88 1.19 21.59 -9.75
CA LYS A 88 0.54 20.29 -9.92
C LYS A 88 1.54 19.15 -9.84
N LEU A 89 2.73 19.34 -10.41
CA LEU A 89 3.81 18.35 -10.33
C LEU A 89 4.30 18.19 -8.90
N LEU A 90 4.46 19.29 -8.17
CA LEU A 90 4.85 19.31 -6.76
C LEU A 90 3.78 18.66 -5.88
N GLY A 91 2.50 18.94 -6.13
CA GLY A 91 1.38 18.29 -5.44
C GLY A 91 1.37 16.78 -5.66
N LYS A 92 1.58 16.33 -6.90
CA LYS A 92 1.73 14.89 -7.22
C LYS A 92 2.95 14.28 -6.53
N ASN A 93 4.07 15.00 -6.51
CA ASN A 93 5.30 14.52 -5.87
C ASN A 93 5.07 14.34 -4.36
N ARG A 94 4.51 15.34 -3.67
CA ARG A 94 4.13 15.25 -2.26
C ARG A 94 3.15 14.13 -1.97
N ALA A 95 2.16 13.92 -2.84
CA ALA A 95 1.21 12.82 -2.69
C ALA A 95 1.89 11.44 -2.81
N LEU A 96 2.84 11.30 -3.75
CA LEU A 96 3.62 10.07 -3.89
C LEU A 96 4.58 9.87 -2.71
N GLU A 97 5.26 10.92 -2.24
CA GLU A 97 6.12 10.86 -1.05
C GLU A 97 5.32 10.48 0.20
N ALA A 98 4.10 11.02 0.34
CA ALA A 98 3.21 10.71 1.46
C ALA A 98 2.74 9.23 1.49
N ILE A 99 2.74 8.54 0.35
CA ILE A 99 2.44 7.10 0.24
C ILE A 99 3.72 6.27 0.39
N LEU A 100 4.82 6.71 -0.24
CA LEU A 100 6.08 5.99 -0.21
C LEU A 100 6.65 5.85 1.21
N GLU A 101 6.59 6.93 1.99
CA GLU A 101 7.14 6.96 3.35
C GLU A 101 6.47 5.96 4.33
N PRO A 102 5.13 5.86 4.45
CA PRO A 102 4.50 4.83 5.27
C PRO A 102 4.75 3.43 4.73
N ASP A 103 4.76 3.22 3.41
CA ASP A 103 5.04 1.90 2.81
C ASP A 103 6.47 1.43 3.16
N LEU A 104 7.46 2.31 3.07
CA LEU A 104 8.83 2.00 3.48
C LEU A 104 8.92 1.68 4.98
N ARG A 105 8.19 2.41 5.83
CA ARG A 105 8.11 2.10 7.27
C ARG A 105 7.47 0.75 7.53
N GLN A 106 6.39 0.41 6.83
CA GLN A 106 5.73 -0.89 6.93
C GLN A 106 6.67 -2.02 6.49
N ILE A 107 7.41 -1.84 5.39
CA ILE A 107 8.40 -2.81 4.93
C ILE A 107 9.47 -3.03 5.99
N ALA A 108 10.02 -1.95 6.57
CA ALA A 108 11.04 -2.07 7.62
C ALA A 108 10.51 -2.78 8.88
N GLU A 109 9.24 -2.56 9.26
CA GLU A 109 8.59 -3.28 10.36
C GLU A 109 8.44 -4.78 10.05
N LEU A 110 7.99 -5.11 8.84
CA LEU A 110 7.86 -6.50 8.38
C LEU A 110 9.22 -7.21 8.33
N GLU A 111 10.26 -6.55 7.83
CA GLU A 111 11.63 -7.09 7.81
C GLU A 111 12.14 -7.40 9.22
N ALA A 112 11.89 -6.48 10.18
CA ALA A 112 12.26 -6.70 11.57
C ALA A 112 11.48 -7.85 12.22
N GLU A 113 10.20 -8.03 11.85
CA GLU A 113 9.39 -9.15 12.37
C GLU A 113 9.85 -10.49 11.80
N ILE A 114 10.14 -10.54 10.49
CA ILE A 114 10.72 -11.73 9.84
C ILE A 114 12.03 -12.12 10.53
N GLU A 115 12.89 -11.15 10.86
CA GLU A 115 14.15 -11.44 11.55
C GLU A 115 13.91 -12.06 12.94
N LYS A 116 12.90 -11.59 13.67
CA LYS A 116 12.53 -12.17 14.99
C LYS A 116 11.98 -13.57 14.84
N GLU A 117 11.08 -13.79 13.89
CA GLU A 117 10.48 -15.10 13.62
C GLU A 117 11.54 -16.12 13.20
N GLN A 118 12.50 -15.73 12.35
CA GLN A 118 13.61 -16.60 11.97
C GLN A 118 14.47 -17.00 13.17
N LYS A 119 14.79 -16.05 14.06
CA LYS A 119 15.54 -16.34 15.30
C LYS A 119 14.76 -17.24 16.27
N LEU A 120 13.43 -17.14 16.27
CA LEU A 120 12.58 -17.99 17.10
C LEU A 120 12.54 -19.41 16.52
N LEU A 121 12.39 -19.53 15.19
CA LEU A 121 12.42 -20.79 14.48
C LEU A 121 13.74 -21.55 14.70
N GLU A 122 14.89 -20.87 14.60
CA GLU A 122 16.20 -21.48 14.83
C GLU A 122 16.30 -22.10 16.24
N LYS A 123 15.79 -21.40 17.26
CA LYS A 123 15.75 -21.92 18.64
C LYS A 123 14.82 -23.13 18.78
N GLU A 124 13.68 -23.12 18.12
CA GLU A 124 12.75 -24.25 18.12
C GLU A 124 13.33 -25.47 17.40
N GLU A 125 14.04 -25.25 16.29
CA GLU A 125 14.73 -26.31 15.55
C GLU A 125 15.84 -26.94 16.41
N ASP A 126 16.66 -26.12 17.07
CA ASP A 126 17.71 -26.58 18.00
C ASP A 126 17.10 -27.40 19.15
N TYR A 127 16.03 -26.89 19.77
CA TYR A 127 15.32 -27.59 20.84
C TYR A 127 14.75 -28.94 20.37
N LEU A 128 14.18 -28.98 19.18
CA LEU A 128 13.65 -30.21 18.57
C LEU A 128 14.79 -31.21 18.30
N GLN A 129 15.95 -30.74 17.83
CA GLN A 129 17.13 -31.60 17.65
C GLN A 129 17.60 -32.20 18.98
N GLU A 130 17.62 -31.43 20.06
CA GLU A 130 17.93 -31.94 21.40
C GLU A 130 16.93 -33.00 21.85
N LEU A 131 15.63 -32.74 21.70
CA LEU A 131 14.58 -33.72 22.01
C LEU A 131 14.73 -35.01 21.18
N LYS A 132 15.05 -34.91 19.88
CA LYS A 132 15.33 -36.07 19.03
C LYS A 132 16.52 -36.87 19.54
N LYS A 133 17.64 -36.22 19.86
CA LYS A 133 18.83 -36.87 20.42
C LYS A 133 18.50 -37.57 21.74
N ASN A 134 17.75 -36.91 22.61
CA ASN A 134 17.32 -37.45 23.90
C ASN A 134 16.39 -38.66 23.73
N ALA A 135 15.41 -38.59 22.83
CA ALA A 135 14.51 -39.70 22.54
C ALA A 135 15.26 -40.92 21.97
N ILE A 136 16.21 -40.70 21.05
CA ILE A 136 17.06 -41.78 20.50
C ILE A 136 17.94 -42.39 21.61
N ALA A 137 18.54 -41.56 22.47
CA ALA A 137 19.35 -42.02 23.60
C ALA A 137 18.52 -42.87 24.57
N GLN A 138 17.31 -42.40 24.93
CA GLN A 138 16.38 -43.13 25.77
C GLN A 138 15.95 -44.46 25.12
N GLU A 139 15.65 -44.46 23.82
CA GLU A 139 15.29 -45.69 23.12
C GLU A 139 16.45 -46.69 23.07
N ASN A 140 17.68 -46.21 22.85
CA ASN A 140 18.87 -47.06 22.88
C ASN A 140 19.11 -47.65 24.28
N ILE A 141 18.94 -46.84 25.34
CA ILE A 141 19.01 -47.32 26.73
C ILE A 141 17.91 -48.35 26.99
N ARG A 142 16.67 -48.10 26.56
CA ARG A 142 15.54 -49.03 26.69
C ARG A 142 15.82 -50.34 25.96
N ARG A 143 16.39 -50.27 24.76
CA ARG A 143 16.78 -51.44 23.95
C ARG A 143 17.93 -52.23 24.57
N GLN A 144 18.93 -51.56 25.15
CA GLN A 144 19.99 -52.25 25.89
C GLN A 144 19.44 -52.94 27.14
N LYS A 145 18.60 -52.24 27.92
CA LYS A 145 17.92 -52.82 29.09
C LYS A 145 17.10 -54.03 28.70
N SER A 146 16.30 -53.97 27.62
CA SER A 146 15.48 -55.10 27.17
C SER A 146 16.31 -56.28 26.61
N ARG A 147 17.49 -56.03 26.04
CA ARG A 147 18.45 -57.09 25.67
C ARG A 147 19.05 -57.78 26.89
N ASN A 148 19.27 -57.04 27.97
CA ASN A 148 19.81 -57.57 29.22
C ASN A 148 18.74 -58.24 30.11
N MET A 149 17.46 -58.17 29.74
CA MET A 149 16.38 -58.89 30.40
C MET A 149 16.30 -60.33 29.92
N HIS A 150 15.93 -61.25 30.83
CA HIS A 150 15.74 -62.65 30.49
C HIS A 150 14.67 -62.85 29.38
N PRO A 151 14.83 -63.84 28.48
CA PRO A 151 13.98 -64.03 27.29
C PRO A 151 12.47 -64.09 27.56
N ILE A 152 12.08 -64.57 28.75
CA ILE A 152 10.68 -64.71 29.18
C ILE A 152 10.04 -63.33 29.44
N LEU A 153 10.80 -62.35 29.94
CA LEU A 153 10.33 -60.98 30.18
C LEU A 153 10.40 -60.10 28.92
N ARG A 154 11.21 -60.48 27.93
CA ARG A 154 11.35 -59.79 26.64
C ARG A 154 10.19 -60.08 25.67
N ASN A 155 9.64 -61.28 25.72
CA ASN A 155 8.51 -61.73 24.90
C ASN A 155 7.19 -61.77 25.68
N ALA A 156 7.19 -61.36 26.95
CA ALA A 156 5.95 -61.19 27.68
C ALA A 156 5.11 -60.19 26.89
N PRO A 157 3.86 -60.53 26.49
CA PRO A 157 2.97 -59.53 25.94
C PRO A 157 2.97 -58.39 26.96
N SER A 158 3.28 -57.17 26.52
CA SER A 158 3.08 -56.00 27.34
C SER A 158 1.62 -56.06 27.74
N LYS A 159 1.36 -56.57 28.95
CA LYS A 159 0.12 -56.25 29.64
C LYS A 159 0.22 -54.75 29.70
N GLN A 160 -0.58 -54.09 28.87
CA GLN A 160 -0.89 -52.69 29.06
C GLN A 160 -1.23 -52.61 30.54
N ASP A 161 -0.31 -52.10 31.35
CA ASP A 161 -0.66 -51.83 32.73
C ASP A 161 -1.84 -50.88 32.60
N PRO A 162 -3.03 -51.23 33.14
CA PRO A 162 -4.22 -50.38 33.04
C PRO A 162 -4.05 -49.11 33.90
N VAL A 163 -2.82 -48.76 34.27
CA VAL A 163 -2.42 -47.60 35.04
C VAL A 163 -2.17 -46.41 34.11
N ASP A 164 -1.82 -46.66 32.84
CA ASP A 164 -1.52 -45.61 31.84
C ASP A 164 -2.57 -45.52 30.73
N SER A 165 -3.82 -45.87 31.06
CA SER A 165 -4.97 -45.61 30.20
C SER A 165 -5.49 -44.21 30.48
N VAL A 166 -5.75 -43.44 29.41
CA VAL A 166 -6.31 -42.07 29.42
C VAL A 166 -7.59 -41.97 30.26
N GLU A 167 -8.24 -43.08 30.58
CA GLU A 167 -9.43 -43.18 31.44
C GLU A 167 -9.17 -43.00 32.95
N LYS A 168 -7.94 -43.23 33.45
CA LYS A 168 -7.56 -42.98 34.86
C LYS A 168 -7.02 -41.57 35.10
N ILE A 169 -6.55 -40.92 34.05
CA ILE A 169 -6.55 -39.46 34.00
C ILE A 169 -8.03 -39.13 33.84
N ASN A 170 -8.66 -38.34 34.71
CA ASN A 170 -10.08 -37.98 34.56
C ASN A 170 -10.30 -37.07 33.32
N LEU A 171 -10.05 -37.58 32.12
CA LEU A 171 -10.25 -36.95 30.83
C LEU A 171 -11.40 -37.61 30.06
N THR A 172 -12.07 -38.61 30.65
CA THR A 172 -13.31 -39.12 30.08
C THR A 172 -14.34 -38.01 30.07
N SER A 173 -14.76 -37.69 28.87
CA SER A 173 -15.78 -36.75 28.40
C SER A 173 -17.19 -37.04 28.93
N LYS A 174 -17.34 -37.30 30.24
CA LYS A 174 -18.60 -36.99 30.90
C LYS A 174 -18.61 -35.49 31.02
N LEU A 175 -19.57 -34.87 30.34
CA LEU A 175 -20.05 -33.50 30.55
C LEU A 175 -20.22 -33.29 32.06
N SER A 176 -19.11 -32.98 32.73
CA SER A 176 -19.12 -32.36 34.03
C SER A 176 -19.88 -31.07 33.77
N ALA A 177 -21.07 -30.96 34.36
CA ALA A 177 -21.76 -29.69 34.47
C ALA A 177 -20.69 -28.62 34.70
N PRO A 178 -20.65 -27.58 33.84
CA PRO A 178 -19.46 -26.76 33.76
C PRO A 178 -19.23 -26.19 35.16
N LEU A 179 -18.12 -26.61 35.78
CA LEU A 179 -17.67 -26.02 37.05
C LEU A 179 -17.44 -24.51 36.87
N TYR A 180 -17.36 -24.09 35.61
CA TYR A 180 -17.20 -22.73 35.15
C TYR A 180 -18.37 -22.31 34.24
N ASP A 181 -19.34 -21.61 34.81
CA ASP A 181 -20.37 -20.95 34.02
C ASP A 181 -19.74 -19.75 33.30
N VAL A 182 -19.51 -19.89 31.99
CA VAL A 182 -18.90 -18.87 31.13
C VAL A 182 -19.74 -17.59 31.12
N ASP A 183 -21.05 -17.70 31.35
CA ASP A 183 -21.97 -16.56 31.46
C ASP A 183 -21.82 -15.83 32.81
N SER A 184 -21.33 -16.52 33.84
CA SER A 184 -21.07 -15.94 35.17
C SER A 184 -19.70 -15.26 35.29
N ASP A 185 -18.80 -15.44 34.33
CA ASP A 185 -17.50 -14.78 34.34
C ASP A 185 -17.55 -13.36 33.79
N ARG A 186 -17.34 -12.39 34.67
CA ARG A 186 -17.34 -10.95 34.36
C ARG A 186 -16.31 -10.55 33.29
N GLN A 187 -15.25 -11.33 33.09
CA GLN A 187 -14.22 -11.04 32.10
C GLN A 187 -14.46 -11.74 30.76
N LEU A 188 -15.00 -12.97 30.75
CA LEU A 188 -15.28 -13.72 29.52
C LEU A 188 -16.65 -13.41 28.92
N HIS A 189 -17.64 -12.99 29.70
CA HIS A 189 -18.95 -12.55 29.21
C HIS A 189 -18.88 -11.41 28.17
N PRO A 190 -18.13 -10.30 28.38
CA PRO A 190 -18.03 -9.26 27.36
C PRO A 190 -17.34 -9.77 26.08
N LEU A 191 -16.38 -10.69 26.20
CA LEU A 191 -15.67 -11.26 25.05
C LEU A 191 -16.55 -12.21 24.25
N THR A 192 -17.33 -13.06 24.91
CA THR A 192 -18.28 -13.97 24.25
C THR A 192 -19.42 -13.20 23.62
N ALA A 193 -19.95 -12.17 24.27
CA ALA A 193 -20.93 -11.26 23.69
C ALA A 193 -20.38 -10.51 22.47
N GLN A 194 -19.14 -10.02 22.53
CA GLN A 194 -18.48 -9.37 21.40
C GLN A 194 -18.27 -10.35 20.24
N LEU A 195 -17.88 -11.59 20.52
CA LEU A 195 -17.70 -12.63 19.51
C LEU A 195 -19.04 -13.00 18.85
N GLN A 196 -20.10 -13.15 19.64
CA GLN A 196 -21.46 -13.34 19.11
C GLN A 196 -21.92 -12.16 18.26
N GLN A 197 -21.62 -10.92 18.67
CA GLN A 197 -21.93 -9.72 17.89
C GLN A 197 -21.13 -9.67 16.57
N HIS A 198 -19.87 -10.10 16.57
CA HIS A 198 -19.07 -10.22 15.35
C HIS A 198 -19.56 -11.33 14.43
N LEU A 199 -19.92 -12.49 14.96
CA LEU A 199 -20.45 -13.59 14.16
C LEU A 199 -21.81 -13.24 13.55
N THR A 200 -22.70 -12.61 14.31
CA THR A 200 -23.99 -12.12 13.78
C THR A 200 -23.79 -11.01 12.74
N SER A 201 -22.82 -10.12 12.94
CA SER A 201 -22.41 -9.13 11.92
C SER A 201 -21.86 -9.78 10.65
N MET A 202 -20.96 -10.77 10.78
CA MET A 202 -20.43 -11.53 9.64
C MET A 202 -21.52 -12.33 8.93
N GLN A 203 -22.47 -12.90 9.66
CA GLN A 203 -23.62 -13.61 9.10
C GLN A 203 -24.59 -12.65 8.39
N GLY A 204 -24.78 -11.43 8.91
CA GLY A 204 -25.54 -10.38 8.21
C GLY A 204 -24.83 -9.93 6.92
N ASN A 205 -23.51 -9.76 6.98
CA ASN A 205 -22.69 -9.36 5.83
C ASN A 205 -22.58 -10.47 4.77
N SER A 206 -22.67 -11.75 5.12
CA SER A 206 -22.71 -12.84 4.13
C SER A 206 -24.03 -12.84 3.35
N GLY A 207 -25.13 -12.44 4.00
CA GLY A 207 -26.42 -12.22 3.33
C GLY A 207 -26.36 -11.14 2.25
N SER A 208 -25.74 -10.00 2.54
CA SER A 208 -25.56 -8.92 1.55
C SER A 208 -24.59 -9.30 0.43
N LEU A 209 -23.58 -10.16 0.69
CA LEU A 209 -22.73 -10.72 -0.36
C LEU A 209 -23.54 -11.60 -1.34
N GLY A 210 -24.58 -12.27 -0.87
CA GLY A 210 -25.53 -13.02 -1.70
C GLY A 210 -26.30 -12.11 -2.66
N GLU A 211 -26.71 -10.93 -2.21
CA GLU A 211 -27.35 -9.93 -3.06
C GLU A 211 -26.38 -9.44 -4.15
N VAL A 212 -25.10 -9.21 -3.84
CA VAL A 212 -24.10 -8.80 -4.85
C VAL A 212 -23.99 -9.82 -5.99
N ALA A 213 -24.10 -11.13 -5.71
CA ALA A 213 -24.11 -12.16 -6.75
C ALA A 213 -25.32 -12.02 -7.69
N GLU A 214 -26.51 -11.71 -7.15
CA GLU A 214 -27.70 -11.42 -7.97
C GLU A 214 -27.52 -10.16 -8.82
N TRP A 215 -26.88 -9.12 -8.27
CA TRP A 215 -26.61 -7.88 -9.02
C TRP A 215 -25.60 -8.10 -10.14
N ILE A 216 -24.61 -8.97 -9.92
CA ILE A 216 -23.67 -9.41 -10.96
C ILE A 216 -24.41 -10.19 -12.04
N GLN A 217 -25.32 -11.10 -11.68
CA GLN A 217 -26.13 -11.83 -12.66
C GLN A 217 -27.05 -10.90 -13.46
N LYS A 218 -27.72 -9.95 -12.81
CA LYS A 218 -28.54 -8.92 -13.48
C LYS A 218 -27.69 -8.02 -14.38
N GLY A 219 -26.51 -7.61 -13.93
CA GLY A 219 -25.56 -6.83 -14.72
C GLY A 219 -25.07 -7.61 -15.95
N LYS A 220 -24.74 -8.89 -15.78
CA LYS A 220 -24.39 -9.79 -16.88
C LYS A 220 -25.55 -9.91 -17.88
N ALA A 221 -26.77 -10.18 -17.41
CA ALA A 221 -27.94 -10.28 -18.28
C ALA A 221 -28.23 -8.98 -19.04
N ALA A 222 -28.08 -7.82 -18.39
CA ALA A 222 -28.24 -6.52 -19.04
C ALA A 222 -27.15 -6.24 -20.10
N VAL A 223 -25.90 -6.64 -19.82
CA VAL A 223 -24.80 -6.55 -20.79
C VAL A 223 -25.03 -7.52 -21.96
N ASP A 224 -25.43 -8.76 -21.68
CA ASP A 224 -25.78 -9.77 -22.68
C ASP A 224 -26.93 -9.26 -23.58
N GLU A 225 -27.95 -8.62 -23.02
CA GLU A 225 -29.05 -8.01 -23.77
C GLU A 225 -28.57 -6.86 -24.68
N VAL A 226 -27.72 -5.96 -24.15
CA VAL A 226 -27.18 -4.84 -24.94
C VAL A 226 -26.23 -5.35 -26.03
N LEU A 227 -25.41 -6.35 -25.74
CA LEU A 227 -24.52 -7.00 -26.72
C LEU A 227 -25.35 -7.68 -27.81
N PHE A 228 -26.41 -8.41 -27.46
CA PHE A 228 -27.32 -9.02 -28.42
C PHE A 228 -27.96 -7.98 -29.34
N ARG A 229 -28.44 -6.86 -28.77
CA ARG A 229 -29.04 -5.74 -29.52
C ARG A 229 -28.04 -5.04 -30.46
N LYS A 230 -26.76 -4.94 -30.11
CA LYS A 230 -25.75 -4.18 -30.86
C LYS A 230 -24.88 -5.01 -31.81
N ALA A 231 -24.62 -6.27 -31.49
CA ALA A 231 -23.65 -7.10 -32.19
C ALA A 231 -24.30 -7.99 -33.27
N GLY A 232 -25.60 -8.30 -33.17
CA GLY A 232 -26.25 -9.27 -34.03
C GLY A 232 -25.76 -10.71 -33.77
N ASP A 233 -26.63 -11.70 -34.04
CA ASP A 233 -26.44 -13.13 -33.66
C ASP A 233 -25.02 -13.66 -33.92
N GLN A 234 -24.44 -13.38 -35.09
CA GLN A 234 -23.17 -13.97 -35.51
C GLN A 234 -21.94 -13.45 -34.74
N VAL A 235 -21.97 -12.21 -34.26
CA VAL A 235 -20.84 -11.62 -33.51
C VAL A 235 -20.98 -11.94 -32.02
N TYR A 236 -22.21 -12.14 -31.54
CA TYR A 236 -22.49 -12.55 -30.17
C TYR A 236 -21.90 -13.93 -29.84
N ASP A 237 -22.11 -14.92 -30.70
CA ASP A 237 -21.54 -16.27 -30.54
C ASP A 237 -20.01 -16.25 -30.53
N THR A 238 -19.41 -15.42 -31.39
CA THR A 238 -17.95 -15.27 -31.47
C THR A 238 -17.33 -14.62 -30.22
N ILE A 239 -18.03 -13.66 -29.59
CA ILE A 239 -17.55 -12.96 -28.38
C ILE A 239 -17.78 -13.81 -27.12
N MET A 240 -18.88 -14.56 -27.05
CA MET A 240 -19.20 -15.41 -25.90
C MET A 240 -18.50 -16.77 -25.92
N GLY A 241 -17.81 -17.11 -27.01
CA GLY A 241 -16.98 -18.32 -27.11
C GLY A 241 -17.80 -19.61 -27.03
N LEU A 242 -18.98 -19.61 -27.66
CA LEU A 242 -19.77 -20.82 -27.93
C LEU A 242 -19.54 -21.28 -29.37
#